data_AF-A0AA39PJ49-F1
#
_entry.id   AF-A0AA39PJ49-F1
#
_cell.length_a   1.000
_cell.length_b   1.000
_cell.length_c   1.000
_cell.angle_alpha   90.00
_cell.angle_beta   90.00
_cell.angle_gamma   90.00
#
_symmetry.space_group_name_H-M   'P 1'
#
loop_
_entity.id
_entity.type
_entity.pdbx_description
1 polymer ?
#
loop_
_entity_poly.entity_id
_entity_poly.type
_entity_poly.pdbx_seq_one_letter_code
_entity_poly.pdbx_strand_id
1 'polypeptide(L)'
;MSLHEHLTKLNNTTYPATDVIKSLIDILSHELCASNLRRSSHTFCAFISRSRDLCDHINFLINKSIDEDGWTSYDEYTAMIEPLETLLLSISEVTDTSCVETLTDTVDISEWIDGADLWSVDRQKIQDSLSSVCSKKVFQSLAQTVTSEDVVYATKHDDNVFMDNLVRALERRLSEKRAMFSVDGHKQLLLIQRELHAMRSKFQSCQPDEHVVIAIKSTILVNGLTEVTINTPVARIRERYGSSAVISKAYELIKYISANFDKSHLSEMQKKYSNFVLLLTESLGQDLPEDTGMPESFLKLRKLPGQIRPPYYLQTLILVQYCNIFIKHYRATKPKPSRKHLDDALAATVTALQGAAKLGSQSLNGPIFDFGSMQSGEVTSAYQTAITTIQSSCSSYKIEFDASRMRTAKENDTNRLQAWRDRMKASDRNERGAQVNIIVKFKDASRNYPLLGFSDLTISVPSTTSLDVILWEIVSRMEPAMRDRIRGSSHFETVSPREVLQLSDPASKVGKRILQLILDA
;
A
#
# COMPACT_ATOMS: atom_id res chain seq x y z
N MET A 1 26.88 10.74 -5.84
CA MET A 1 25.81 9.89 -6.39
C MET A 1 24.54 10.18 -5.63
N SER A 2 23.51 10.62 -6.35
CA SER A 2 22.18 10.87 -5.77
C SER A 2 21.48 9.55 -5.40
N LEU A 3 20.51 9.61 -4.49
CA LEU A 3 19.66 8.45 -4.15
C LEU A 3 18.95 7.91 -5.39
N HIS A 4 18.40 8.81 -6.21
CA HIS A 4 17.71 8.44 -7.44
C HIS A 4 18.64 7.67 -8.39
N GLU A 5 19.84 8.19 -8.64
CA GLU A 5 20.85 7.48 -9.42
C GLU A 5 21.22 6.14 -8.80
N HIS A 6 21.29 6.04 -7.48
CA HIS A 6 21.55 4.75 -6.85
C HIS A 6 20.42 3.76 -7.17
N LEU A 7 19.16 4.16 -7.06
CA LEU A 7 18.02 3.27 -7.30
C LEU A 7 17.79 2.92 -8.78
N THR A 8 18.15 3.81 -9.72
CA THR A 8 17.77 3.65 -11.14
C THR A 8 18.93 3.37 -12.08
N LYS A 9 20.19 3.65 -11.70
CA LYS A 9 21.33 3.49 -12.61
C LYS A 9 21.64 2.01 -12.87
N LEU A 10 21.58 1.64 -14.14
CA LEU A 10 21.99 0.34 -14.66
C LEU A 10 23.49 0.31 -14.98
N ASN A 11 24.12 -0.84 -14.78
CA ASN A 11 25.55 -1.07 -15.04
C ASN A 11 25.82 -1.61 -16.45
N ASN A 12 24.82 -2.24 -17.07
CA ASN A 12 24.94 -2.91 -18.38
C ASN A 12 24.31 -2.11 -19.53
N THR A 13 24.65 -2.51 -20.76
CA THR A 13 24.02 -2.00 -21.98
C THR A 13 22.51 -2.16 -21.89
N THR A 14 21.77 -1.09 -22.17
CA THR A 14 20.32 -1.07 -22.07
C THR A 14 19.68 -1.59 -23.36
N TYR A 15 18.68 -2.47 -23.23
CA TYR A 15 17.93 -3.01 -24.38
C TYR A 15 16.46 -2.57 -24.37
N PRO A 16 15.79 -2.48 -25.54
CA PRO A 16 14.37 -2.14 -25.63
C PRO A 16 13.45 -3.10 -24.87
N ALA A 17 13.83 -4.37 -24.79
CA ALA A 17 13.09 -5.41 -24.06
C ALA A 17 12.93 -5.13 -22.56
N THR A 18 13.74 -4.22 -21.99
CA THR A 18 13.69 -3.85 -20.57
C THR A 18 13.22 -2.42 -20.33
N ASP A 19 12.74 -1.70 -21.36
CA ASP A 19 12.36 -0.28 -21.23
C ASP A 19 11.15 -0.06 -20.32
N VAL A 20 10.18 -0.99 -20.32
CA VAL A 20 9.04 -0.94 -19.40
C VAL A 20 9.51 -1.10 -17.95
N ILE A 21 10.37 -2.09 -17.68
CA ILE A 21 10.96 -2.33 -16.36
C ILE A 21 11.72 -1.09 -15.88
N LYS A 22 12.57 -0.49 -16.73
CA LYS A 22 13.31 0.73 -16.41
C LYS A 22 12.38 1.90 -16.09
N SER A 23 11.36 2.11 -16.91
CA SER A 23 10.41 3.21 -16.74
C SER A 23 9.64 3.06 -15.42
N LEU A 24 9.22 1.84 -15.07
CA LEU A 24 8.56 1.58 -13.80
C LEU A 24 9.48 1.79 -12.60
N ILE A 25 10.74 1.34 -12.69
CA ILE A 25 11.76 1.61 -11.64
C ILE A 25 11.97 3.11 -11.44
N ASP A 26 12.04 3.88 -12.52
CA ASP A 26 12.22 5.34 -12.49
C ASP A 26 11.00 6.04 -11.85
N ILE A 27 9.79 5.70 -12.28
CA ILE A 27 8.53 6.22 -11.73
C ILE A 27 8.43 5.92 -10.22
N LEU A 28 8.62 4.66 -9.82
CA LEU A 28 8.53 4.24 -8.43
C LEU A 28 9.62 4.90 -7.56
N SER A 29 10.81 5.11 -8.11
CA SER A 29 11.90 5.83 -7.41
C SER A 29 11.56 7.30 -7.18
N HIS A 30 10.86 7.92 -8.13
CA HIS A 30 10.35 9.27 -7.98
C HIS A 30 9.23 9.36 -6.94
N GLU A 31 8.28 8.43 -6.96
CA GLU A 31 7.18 8.35 -5.99
C GLU A 31 7.68 8.11 -4.56
N LEU A 32 8.74 7.32 -4.38
CA LEU A 32 9.41 7.12 -3.09
C LEU A 32 9.95 8.44 -2.49
N CYS A 33 10.40 9.36 -3.33
CA CYS A 33 10.93 10.65 -2.89
C CYS A 33 9.84 11.72 -2.73
N ALA A 34 8.59 11.40 -3.07
CA ALA A 34 7.47 12.32 -2.99
C ALA A 34 6.91 12.38 -1.56
N SER A 35 6.36 13.53 -1.18
CA SER A 35 5.92 13.80 0.20
C SER A 35 4.73 12.95 0.67
N ASN A 36 4.04 12.29 -0.27
CA ASN A 36 2.85 11.46 -0.06
C ASN A 36 3.19 10.01 0.30
N LEU A 37 4.37 9.49 -0.05
CA LEU A 37 4.77 8.13 0.33
C LEU A 37 5.58 8.17 1.63
N ARG A 38 4.98 7.73 2.74
CA ARG A 38 5.60 7.75 4.09
C ARG A 38 5.65 6.40 4.80
N ARG A 39 5.21 5.34 4.13
CA ARG A 39 5.08 3.99 4.71
C ARG A 39 5.86 2.97 3.88
N SER A 40 6.30 1.90 4.55
CA SER A 40 7.01 0.79 3.93
C SER A 40 8.28 1.20 3.16
N SER A 41 8.87 2.34 3.52
CA SER A 41 9.96 2.99 2.79
C SER A 41 11.16 2.06 2.58
N HIS A 42 11.60 1.34 3.62
CA HIS A 42 12.74 0.44 3.52
C HIS A 42 12.43 -0.77 2.63
N THR A 43 11.25 -1.37 2.80
CA THR A 43 10.80 -2.52 2.00
C THR A 43 10.65 -2.11 0.53
N PHE A 44 10.15 -0.90 0.27
CA PHE A 44 10.01 -0.33 -1.07
C PHE A 44 11.37 -0.04 -1.71
N CYS A 45 12.30 0.57 -0.98
CA CYS A 45 13.66 0.80 -1.47
C CYS A 45 14.38 -0.52 -1.79
N ALA A 46 14.25 -1.53 -0.90
CA ALA A 46 14.82 -2.85 -1.12
C ALA A 46 14.23 -3.52 -2.37
N PHE A 47 12.92 -3.39 -2.59
CA PHE A 47 12.23 -3.92 -3.76
C PHE A 47 12.70 -3.24 -5.05
N ILE A 48 12.78 -1.91 -5.08
CA ILE A 48 13.26 -1.15 -6.24
C ILE A 48 14.72 -1.51 -6.54
N SER A 49 15.58 -1.51 -5.52
CA SER A 49 17.00 -1.86 -5.66
C SER A 49 17.19 -3.27 -6.21
N ARG A 50 16.43 -4.26 -5.73
CA ARG A 50 16.50 -5.63 -6.26
C ARG A 50 15.95 -5.71 -7.69
N SER A 51 14.90 -4.96 -8.00
CA SER A 51 14.34 -4.90 -9.35
C SER A 51 15.32 -4.28 -10.36
N ARG A 52 16.08 -3.26 -9.95
CA ARG A 52 17.21 -2.71 -10.72
C ARG A 52 18.27 -3.77 -10.99
N ASP A 53 18.70 -4.51 -9.97
CA ASP A 53 19.70 -5.58 -10.12
C ASP A 53 19.22 -6.68 -11.09
N LEU A 54 17.93 -7.04 -11.01
CA LEU A 54 17.32 -7.99 -11.95
C LEU A 54 17.25 -7.42 -13.38
N CYS A 55 16.92 -6.15 -13.55
CA CYS A 55 16.94 -5.49 -14.86
C CYS A 55 18.35 -5.50 -15.48
N ASP A 56 19.38 -5.21 -14.67
CA ASP A 56 20.78 -5.32 -15.08
C ASP A 56 21.17 -6.74 -15.49
N HIS A 57 20.71 -7.75 -14.75
CA HIS A 57 20.94 -9.15 -15.06
C HIS A 57 20.24 -9.59 -16.35
N ILE A 58 18.99 -9.18 -16.57
CA ILE A 58 18.26 -9.43 -17.82
C ILE A 58 19.03 -8.84 -19.00
N ASN A 59 19.53 -7.60 -18.87
CA ASN A 59 20.34 -6.97 -19.92
C ASN A 59 21.64 -7.74 -20.19
N PHE A 60 22.30 -8.26 -19.15
CA PHE A 60 23.46 -9.14 -19.30
C PHE A 60 23.12 -10.43 -20.05
N LEU A 61 22.01 -11.08 -19.71
CA LEU A 61 21.55 -12.31 -20.38
C LEU A 61 21.17 -12.06 -21.85
N ILE A 62 20.57 -10.90 -22.16
CA ILE A 62 20.31 -10.49 -23.55
C ILE A 62 21.63 -10.38 -24.30
N ASN A 63 22.64 -9.70 -23.76
CA ASN A 63 23.94 -9.60 -24.43
C ASN A 63 24.58 -10.98 -24.63
N LYS A 64 24.57 -11.82 -23.59
CA LYS A 64 25.09 -13.18 -23.66
C LYS A 64 24.38 -14.03 -24.72
N SER A 65 23.05 -13.88 -24.86
CA SER A 65 22.29 -14.62 -25.88
C SER A 65 22.68 -14.27 -27.32
N ILE A 66 23.25 -13.09 -27.54
CA ILE A 66 23.72 -12.62 -28.84
C ILE A 66 25.13 -13.18 -29.12
N ASP A 67 25.98 -13.28 -28.09
CA ASP A 67 27.41 -13.53 -28.23
C ASP A 67 27.83 -15.02 -27.99
N GLU A 68 27.09 -15.78 -27.18
CA GLU A 68 27.46 -17.14 -26.74
C GLU A 68 26.24 -18.08 -26.66
N ASP A 69 26.26 -19.18 -27.43
CA ASP A 69 25.25 -20.27 -27.52
C ASP A 69 23.87 -19.93 -26.87
N GLY A 70 23.10 -19.14 -27.62
CA GLY A 70 22.19 -18.14 -27.06
C GLY A 70 20.83 -18.59 -26.54
N TRP A 71 20.45 -19.85 -26.74
CA TRP A 71 19.07 -20.29 -26.44
C TRP A 71 18.77 -20.40 -24.95
N THR A 72 19.71 -20.85 -24.13
CA THR A 72 19.49 -20.94 -22.67
C THR A 72 19.36 -19.55 -22.05
N SER A 73 20.26 -18.62 -22.42
CA SER A 73 20.18 -17.22 -21.97
C SER A 73 18.90 -16.55 -22.47
N TYR A 74 18.47 -16.88 -23.70
CA TYR A 74 17.21 -16.42 -24.28
C TYR A 74 15.98 -16.87 -23.49
N ASP A 75 15.86 -18.17 -23.22
CA ASP A 75 14.75 -18.73 -22.44
C ASP A 75 14.72 -18.13 -21.02
N GLU A 76 15.90 -17.92 -20.44
CA GLU A 76 16.04 -17.40 -19.09
C GLU A 76 15.59 -15.92 -18.98
N TYR A 77 16.11 -15.03 -19.85
CA TYR A 77 15.76 -13.62 -19.77
C TYR A 77 14.29 -13.38 -20.16
N THR A 78 13.76 -14.11 -21.15
CA THR A 78 12.36 -13.95 -21.58
C THR A 78 11.39 -14.39 -20.49
N ALA A 79 11.72 -15.45 -19.73
CA ALA A 79 10.91 -15.88 -18.60
C ALA A 79 10.88 -14.87 -17.44
N MET A 80 11.92 -14.02 -17.30
CA MET A 80 12.02 -13.05 -16.20
C MET A 80 11.24 -11.74 -16.41
N ILE A 81 11.08 -11.29 -17.66
CA ILE A 81 10.55 -9.95 -17.98
C ILE A 81 9.11 -9.77 -17.46
N GLU A 82 8.17 -10.59 -17.91
CA GLU A 82 6.75 -10.45 -17.56
C GLU A 82 6.49 -10.57 -16.03
N PRO A 83 7.08 -11.53 -15.31
CA PRO A 83 6.93 -11.59 -13.86
C PRO A 83 7.45 -10.36 -13.13
N LEU A 84 8.53 -9.74 -13.61
CA LEU A 84 9.10 -8.53 -12.99
C LEU A 84 8.25 -7.29 -13.28
N GLU A 85 7.78 -7.12 -14.52
CA GLU A 85 6.85 -6.06 -14.90
C GLU A 85 5.55 -6.12 -14.08
N THR A 86 5.00 -7.33 -13.91
CA THR A 86 3.78 -7.55 -13.13
C THR A 86 3.95 -7.12 -11.67
N LEU A 87 5.10 -7.42 -11.06
CA LEU A 87 5.39 -7.02 -9.68
C LEU A 87 5.56 -5.51 -9.55
N LEU A 88 6.27 -4.86 -10.48
CA LEU A 88 6.47 -3.41 -10.49
C LEU A 88 5.14 -2.66 -10.68
N LEU A 89 4.28 -3.13 -11.59
CA LEU A 89 2.94 -2.57 -11.81
C LEU A 89 2.05 -2.73 -10.58
N SER A 90 2.03 -3.93 -9.99
CA SER A 90 1.28 -4.21 -8.76
C SER A 90 1.65 -3.24 -7.64
N ILE A 91 2.93 -2.90 -7.51
CA ILE A 91 3.44 -1.98 -6.49
C ILE A 91 3.07 -0.52 -6.78
N SER A 92 3.01 -0.11 -8.05
CA SER A 92 2.56 1.24 -8.43
C SER A 92 1.11 1.53 -8.04
N GLU A 93 0.26 0.50 -7.87
CA GLU A 93 -1.10 0.71 -7.36
C GLU A 93 -1.11 1.11 -5.88
N VAL A 94 -0.07 0.77 -5.11
CA VAL A 94 0.01 1.04 -3.66
C VAL A 94 0.36 2.52 -3.39
N THR A 95 1.15 3.13 -4.27
CA THR A 95 1.55 4.55 -4.17
C THR A 95 0.40 5.50 -4.49
N ASP A 96 -0.67 4.99 -5.11
CA ASP A 96 -1.88 5.73 -5.48
C ASP A 96 -2.96 5.75 -4.40
N THR A 97 -2.84 4.87 -3.43
CA THR A 97 -3.83 4.69 -2.39
C THR A 97 -3.71 5.78 -1.34
N SER A 98 -4.84 6.38 -0.95
CA SER A 98 -4.89 7.36 0.13
C SER A 98 -4.34 6.75 1.43
N CYS A 99 -3.36 7.43 2.02
CA CYS A 99 -2.66 6.95 3.22
C CYS A 99 -3.33 7.46 4.50
N VAL A 100 -3.40 6.63 5.54
CA VAL A 100 -3.95 7.00 6.87
C VAL A 100 -3.23 8.22 7.45
N GLU A 101 -1.95 8.38 7.16
CA GLU A 101 -1.09 9.48 7.55
C GLU A 101 -1.49 10.82 6.93
N THR A 102 -2.25 10.78 5.83
CA THR A 102 -2.81 11.95 5.15
C THR A 102 -4.22 12.31 5.61
N LEU A 103 -4.84 11.49 6.47
CA LEU A 103 -6.17 11.74 7.05
C LEU A 103 -6.14 12.81 8.16
N THR A 104 -5.24 13.79 8.06
CA THR A 104 -5.26 14.96 8.94
C THR A 104 -6.54 15.75 8.70
N ASP A 105 -7.20 16.17 9.77
CA ASP A 105 -8.45 16.96 9.72
C ASP A 105 -9.71 16.20 9.25
N THR A 106 -9.64 14.88 9.03
CA THR A 106 -10.87 14.13 8.71
C THR A 106 -11.82 14.06 9.91
N VAL A 107 -13.11 14.09 9.60
CA VAL A 107 -14.21 14.09 10.57
C VAL A 107 -15.07 12.83 10.49
N ASP A 108 -14.71 11.87 9.61
CA ASP A 108 -15.39 10.59 9.48
C ASP A 108 -14.52 9.45 10.00
N ILE A 109 -15.07 8.66 10.93
CA ILE A 109 -14.39 7.49 11.49
C ILE A 109 -14.32 6.34 10.47
N SER A 110 -15.22 6.31 9.48
CA SER A 110 -15.25 5.27 8.45
C SER A 110 -13.97 5.29 7.61
N GLU A 111 -13.47 6.48 7.27
CA GLU A 111 -12.21 6.66 6.53
C GLU A 111 -10.99 6.10 7.30
N TRP A 112 -11.00 6.18 8.64
CA TRP A 112 -9.95 5.58 9.47
C TRP A 112 -10.05 4.06 9.57
N ILE A 113 -11.26 3.52 9.57
CA ILE A 113 -11.50 2.07 9.56
C ILE A 113 -11.04 1.49 8.22
N ASP A 114 -11.53 2.05 7.11
CA ASP A 114 -11.14 1.66 5.76
C ASP A 114 -9.63 1.83 5.56
N GLY A 115 -9.07 2.94 6.05
CA GLY A 115 -7.63 3.20 6.02
C GLY A 115 -6.81 2.16 6.81
N ALA A 116 -7.27 1.69 7.97
CA ALA A 116 -6.59 0.66 8.75
C ALA A 116 -6.59 -0.70 8.03
N ASP A 117 -7.69 -1.05 7.36
CA ASP A 117 -7.78 -2.28 6.56
C ASP A 117 -6.90 -2.20 5.32
N LEU A 118 -6.99 -1.08 4.59
CA LEU A 118 -6.23 -0.83 3.38
C LEU A 118 -4.72 -0.78 3.65
N TRP A 119 -4.29 -0.18 4.76
CA TRP A 119 -2.89 -0.22 5.20
C TRP A 119 -2.37 -1.65 5.32
N SER A 120 -3.13 -2.56 5.93
CA SER A 120 -2.69 -3.95 6.09
C SER A 120 -2.58 -4.70 4.76
N VAL A 121 -3.48 -4.42 3.81
CA VAL A 121 -3.44 -4.98 2.45
C VAL A 121 -2.23 -4.46 1.67
N ASP A 122 -2.00 -3.15 1.72
CA ASP A 122 -0.87 -2.50 1.05
C ASP A 122 0.47 -2.98 1.61
N ARG A 123 0.59 -3.07 2.94
CA ARG A 123 1.77 -3.63 3.63
C ARG A 123 2.07 -5.04 3.12
N GLN A 124 1.07 -5.92 3.12
CA GLN A 124 1.25 -7.30 2.67
C GLN A 124 1.67 -7.36 1.20
N LYS A 125 1.06 -6.53 0.34
CA LYS A 125 1.37 -6.48 -1.09
C LYS A 125 2.82 -6.07 -1.36
N ILE A 126 3.35 -5.11 -0.61
CA ILE A 126 4.76 -4.70 -0.70
C ILE A 126 5.69 -5.83 -0.23
N GLN A 127 5.38 -6.45 0.92
CA GLN A 127 6.16 -7.55 1.47
C GLN A 127 6.18 -8.78 0.53
N ASP A 128 5.04 -9.15 -0.03
CA ASP A 128 4.90 -10.27 -0.97
C ASP A 128 5.67 -10.01 -2.26
N SER A 129 5.70 -8.75 -2.71
CA SER A 129 6.43 -8.37 -3.92
C SER A 129 7.94 -8.42 -3.71
N LEU A 130 8.44 -7.90 -2.58
CA LEU A 130 9.86 -8.04 -2.21
C LEU A 130 10.25 -9.51 -2.04
N SER A 131 9.44 -10.28 -1.33
CA SER A 131 9.64 -11.73 -1.16
C SER A 131 9.67 -12.45 -2.50
N SER A 132 8.80 -12.07 -3.43
CA SER A 132 8.72 -12.65 -4.77
C SER A 132 9.98 -12.39 -5.61
N VAL A 133 10.49 -11.15 -5.64
CA VAL A 133 11.72 -10.82 -6.39
C VAL A 133 12.98 -11.47 -5.79
N CYS A 134 12.92 -11.89 -4.52
CA CYS A 134 14.01 -12.61 -3.86
C CYS A 134 13.91 -14.13 -4.05
N SER A 135 12.70 -14.71 -3.98
CA SER A 135 12.53 -16.17 -3.83
C SER A 135 12.01 -16.92 -5.05
N LYS A 136 11.31 -16.26 -6.00
CA LYS A 136 10.75 -16.96 -7.17
C LYS A 136 11.87 -17.58 -8.00
N LYS A 137 11.68 -18.85 -8.39
CA LYS A 137 12.66 -19.63 -9.18
C LYS A 137 13.18 -18.90 -10.40
N VAL A 138 12.30 -18.17 -11.08
CA VAL A 138 12.66 -17.41 -12.29
C VAL A 138 13.69 -16.30 -12.04
N PHE A 139 13.88 -15.85 -10.80
CA PHE A 139 14.85 -14.81 -10.43
C PHE A 139 16.08 -15.34 -9.66
N GLN A 140 16.23 -16.66 -9.52
CA GLN A 140 17.27 -17.26 -8.68
C GLN A 140 18.65 -17.32 -9.34
N SER A 141 18.74 -17.11 -10.65
CA SER A 141 20.04 -17.15 -11.36
C SER A 141 20.95 -15.96 -11.04
N LEU A 142 20.37 -14.82 -10.67
CA LEU A 142 21.12 -13.74 -10.07
C LEU A 142 21.33 -14.03 -8.57
N ALA A 143 22.60 -14.14 -8.16
CA ALA A 143 22.99 -14.28 -6.76
C ALA A 143 22.16 -13.34 -5.86
N GLN A 144 21.59 -13.90 -4.80
CA GLN A 144 20.74 -13.14 -3.90
C GLN A 144 21.59 -12.15 -3.10
N THR A 145 21.41 -10.86 -3.40
CA THR A 145 21.95 -9.75 -2.62
C THR A 145 21.06 -9.38 -1.44
N VAL A 146 19.82 -9.87 -1.46
CA VAL A 146 18.79 -9.67 -0.43
C VAL A 146 18.29 -11.05 0.01
N THR A 147 18.45 -11.33 1.30
CA THR A 147 18.05 -12.59 1.94
C THR A 147 16.61 -12.53 2.44
N SER A 148 16.03 -13.68 2.82
CA SER A 148 14.74 -13.70 3.52
C SER A 148 14.79 -12.93 4.85
N GLU A 149 15.93 -12.91 5.52
CA GLU A 149 16.14 -12.14 6.75
C GLU A 149 16.10 -10.64 6.47
N ASP A 150 16.67 -10.19 5.35
CA ASP A 150 16.61 -8.78 4.94
C ASP A 150 15.19 -8.29 4.68
N VAL A 151 14.33 -9.14 4.12
CA VAL A 151 12.90 -8.84 3.96
C VAL A 151 12.25 -8.65 5.33
N VAL A 152 12.51 -9.55 6.27
CA VAL A 152 11.97 -9.45 7.64
C VAL A 152 12.47 -8.18 8.35
N TYR A 153 13.76 -7.85 8.22
CA TYR A 153 14.32 -6.65 8.82
C TYR A 153 13.76 -5.35 8.21
N ALA A 154 13.60 -5.30 6.89
CA ALA A 154 13.00 -4.15 6.22
C ALA A 154 11.55 -3.92 6.66
N THR A 155 10.74 -4.99 6.67
CA THR A 155 9.35 -4.93 7.14
C THR A 155 9.27 -4.50 8.60
N LYS A 156 10.09 -5.10 9.47
CA LYS A 156 10.12 -4.76 10.90
C LYS A 156 10.51 -3.31 11.14
N HIS A 157 11.48 -2.79 10.38
CA HIS A 157 11.87 -1.39 10.46
C HIS A 157 10.70 -0.48 10.09
N ASP A 158 10.04 -0.74 8.97
CA ASP A 158 8.91 0.04 8.50
C ASP A 158 7.74 0.04 9.51
N ASP A 159 7.45 -1.11 10.12
CA ASP A 159 6.42 -1.24 11.17
C ASP A 159 6.77 -0.45 12.43
N ASN A 160 8.03 -0.52 12.88
CA ASN A 160 8.52 0.22 14.04
C ASN A 160 8.41 1.72 13.85
N VAL A 161 8.85 2.20 12.69
CA VAL A 161 8.79 3.63 12.33
C VAL A 161 7.34 4.07 12.26
N PHE A 162 6.48 3.29 11.62
CA PHE A 162 5.06 3.63 11.49
C PHE A 162 4.36 3.67 12.86
N MET A 163 4.62 2.68 13.73
CA MET A 163 4.12 2.66 15.09
C MET A 163 4.60 3.88 15.91
N ASP A 164 5.89 4.24 15.85
CA ASP A 164 6.42 5.43 16.52
C ASP A 164 5.74 6.71 16.02
N ASN A 165 5.54 6.84 14.71
CA ASN A 165 4.86 7.97 14.11
C ASN A 165 3.41 8.09 14.59
N LEU A 166 2.68 6.97 14.67
CA LEU A 166 1.31 6.95 15.19
C LEU A 166 1.23 7.32 16.67
N VAL A 167 2.17 6.84 17.50
CA VAL A 167 2.24 7.20 18.92
C VAL A 167 2.52 8.69 19.06
N ARG A 168 3.56 9.23 18.40
CA ARG A 168 3.88 10.66 18.46
C ARG A 168 2.76 11.55 17.93
N ALA A 169 2.03 11.10 16.91
CA ALA A 169 0.90 11.85 16.37
C ALA A 169 -0.23 11.97 17.42
N LEU A 170 -0.52 10.87 18.14
CA LEU A 170 -1.43 10.91 19.28
C LEU A 170 -0.95 11.86 20.38
N GLU A 171 0.33 11.81 20.76
CA GLU A 171 0.90 12.67 21.80
C GLU A 171 0.76 14.16 21.48
N ARG A 172 1.10 14.54 20.25
CA ARG A 172 0.97 15.93 19.78
C ARG A 172 -0.48 16.40 19.91
N ARG A 173 -1.43 15.63 19.42
CA ARG A 173 -2.88 15.92 19.50
C ARG A 173 -3.36 16.07 20.95
N LEU A 174 -2.96 15.17 21.83
CA LEU A 174 -3.34 15.21 23.25
C LEU A 174 -2.78 16.44 23.96
N SER A 175 -1.56 16.87 23.59
CA SER A 175 -0.93 18.07 24.15
C SER A 175 -1.61 19.36 23.68
N GLU A 176 -1.96 19.44 22.40
CA GLU A 176 -2.49 20.66 21.77
C GLU A 176 -4.00 20.85 22.02
N LYS A 177 -4.76 19.76 22.16
CA LYS A 177 -6.24 19.78 22.13
C LYS A 177 -6.88 19.20 23.38
N ARG A 178 -6.20 19.26 24.53
CA ARG A 178 -6.68 18.77 25.83
C ARG A 178 -8.11 19.20 26.17
N ALA A 179 -8.47 20.45 25.89
CA ALA A 179 -9.79 21.01 26.23
C ALA A 179 -10.97 20.38 25.45
N MET A 180 -10.70 19.61 24.39
CA MET A 180 -11.74 18.96 23.58
C MET A 180 -12.26 17.66 24.20
N PHE A 181 -11.62 17.16 25.26
CA PHE A 181 -11.96 15.91 25.92
C PHE A 181 -12.50 16.14 27.33
N SER A 182 -13.40 15.26 27.78
CA SER A 182 -13.76 15.19 29.19
C SER A 182 -12.54 14.88 30.06
N VAL A 183 -12.57 15.26 31.35
CA VAL A 183 -11.45 14.98 32.28
C VAL A 183 -11.13 13.49 32.33
N ASP A 184 -12.15 12.64 32.43
CA ASP A 184 -12.00 11.19 32.46
C ASP A 184 -11.55 10.63 31.10
N GLY A 185 -12.11 11.12 30.00
CA GLY A 185 -11.69 10.73 28.65
C GLY A 185 -10.22 11.06 28.38
N HIS A 186 -9.78 12.27 28.76
CA HIS A 186 -8.38 12.67 28.65
C HIS A 186 -7.47 11.81 29.51
N LYS A 187 -7.87 11.51 30.76
CA LYS A 187 -7.12 10.60 31.64
C LYS A 187 -6.94 9.22 31.01
N GLN A 188 -7.98 8.68 30.36
CA GLN A 188 -7.89 7.40 29.66
C GLN A 188 -7.03 7.46 28.41
N LEU A 189 -7.05 8.55 27.64
CA LEU A 189 -6.15 8.75 26.50
C LEU A 189 -4.67 8.78 26.93
N LEU A 190 -4.37 9.36 28.10
CA LEU A 190 -3.02 9.28 28.69
C LEU A 190 -2.65 7.85 29.12
N LEU A 191 -3.61 7.04 29.56
CA LEU A 191 -3.36 5.61 29.84
C LEU A 191 -3.12 4.83 28.55
N ILE A 192 -3.89 5.10 27.49
CA ILE A 192 -3.68 4.55 26.16
C ILE A 192 -2.27 4.89 25.67
N GLN A 193 -1.84 6.14 25.78
CA GLN A 193 -0.48 6.57 25.41
C GLN A 193 0.60 5.76 26.14
N ARG A 194 0.43 5.50 27.45
CA ARG A 194 1.39 4.68 28.22
C ARG A 194 1.43 3.23 27.73
N GLU A 195 0.29 2.63 27.46
CA GLU A 195 0.22 1.26 26.94
C GLU A 195 0.77 1.15 25.52
N LEU A 196 0.59 2.18 24.68
CA LEU A 196 1.19 2.27 23.35
C LEU A 196 2.72 2.34 23.44
N HIS A 197 3.28 3.09 24.40
CA HIS A 197 4.73 3.08 24.67
C HIS A 197 5.23 1.71 25.15
N ALA A 198 4.47 1.05 26.02
CA ALA A 198 4.79 -0.31 26.46
C ALA A 198 4.81 -1.28 25.27
N MET A 199 3.80 -1.23 24.38
CA MET A 199 3.82 -2.01 23.15
C MET A 199 5.00 -1.68 22.25
N ARG A 200 5.28 -0.39 22.03
CA ARG A 200 6.42 0.05 21.23
C ARG A 200 7.75 -0.54 21.74
N SER A 201 7.96 -0.60 23.05
CA SER A 201 9.16 -1.23 23.61
C SER A 201 9.25 -2.74 23.30
N LYS A 202 8.11 -3.42 23.13
CA LYS A 202 8.03 -4.86 22.80
C LYS A 202 8.07 -5.16 21.30
N PHE A 203 7.76 -4.17 20.46
CA PHE A 203 7.97 -4.25 19.01
C PHE A 203 9.46 -4.43 18.65
N GLN A 204 10.36 -4.02 19.56
CA GLN A 204 11.80 -4.20 19.39
C GLN A 204 12.22 -5.68 19.47
N SER A 205 11.49 -6.55 20.21
CA SER A 205 11.69 -8.00 20.18
C SER A 205 10.96 -8.65 19.00
N CYS A 206 11.49 -9.73 18.43
CA CYS A 206 10.85 -10.43 17.30
C CYS A 206 9.49 -11.00 17.72
N GLN A 207 8.41 -10.44 17.17
CA GLN A 207 7.04 -10.91 17.39
C GLN A 207 6.46 -11.55 16.12
N PRO A 208 5.39 -12.36 16.24
CA PRO A 208 4.65 -12.82 15.08
C PRO A 208 4.05 -11.64 14.31
N ASP A 209 4.04 -11.74 12.98
CA ASP A 209 3.61 -10.67 12.06
C ASP A 209 2.17 -10.23 12.33
N GLU A 210 1.29 -11.18 12.68
CA GLU A 210 -0.12 -10.90 12.91
C GLU A 210 -0.38 -10.06 14.17
N HIS A 211 0.49 -10.18 15.18
CA HIS A 211 0.44 -9.37 16.40
C HIS A 211 0.82 -7.92 16.11
N VAL A 212 1.82 -7.71 15.27
CA VAL A 212 2.25 -6.38 14.81
C VAL A 212 1.12 -5.71 14.04
N VAL A 213 0.52 -6.42 13.07
CA VAL A 213 -0.59 -5.90 12.26
C VAL A 213 -1.76 -5.45 13.13
N ILE A 214 -2.20 -6.27 14.09
CA ILE A 214 -3.35 -5.88 14.92
C ILE A 214 -3.06 -4.71 15.86
N ALA A 215 -1.85 -4.63 16.39
CA ALA A 215 -1.44 -3.52 17.25
C ALA A 215 -1.40 -2.19 16.47
N ILE A 216 -0.84 -2.20 15.25
CA ILE A 216 -0.83 -1.01 14.40
C ILE A 216 -2.25 -0.60 14.00
N LYS A 217 -3.09 -1.53 13.52
CA LYS A 217 -4.49 -1.24 13.18
C LYS A 217 -5.25 -0.63 14.36
N SER A 218 -5.08 -1.18 15.55
CA SER A 218 -5.71 -0.65 16.76
C SER A 218 -5.23 0.78 17.07
N THR A 219 -3.94 1.06 16.84
CA THR A 219 -3.35 2.39 17.05
C THR A 219 -3.84 3.41 16.02
N ILE A 220 -4.04 2.99 14.76
CA ILE A 220 -4.69 3.79 13.71
C ILE A 220 -6.09 4.21 14.17
N LEU A 221 -6.91 3.27 14.65
CA LEU A 221 -8.28 3.58 15.09
C LEU A 221 -8.33 4.51 16.31
N VAL A 222 -7.38 4.38 17.26
CA VAL A 222 -7.26 5.31 18.38
C VAL A 222 -6.91 6.72 17.90
N ASN A 223 -6.00 6.83 16.94
CA ASN A 223 -5.67 8.12 16.33
C ASN A 223 -6.88 8.70 15.61
N GLY A 224 -7.63 7.89 14.86
CA GLY A 224 -8.85 8.32 14.19
C GLY A 224 -9.96 8.76 15.12
N LEU A 225 -10.21 8.00 16.19
CA LEU A 225 -11.12 8.40 17.26
C LEU A 225 -10.76 9.78 17.82
N THR A 226 -9.48 10.00 18.08
CA THR A 226 -8.95 11.26 18.61
C THR A 226 -9.13 12.40 17.60
N GLU A 227 -8.75 12.18 16.34
CA GLU A 227 -8.84 13.16 15.26
C GLU A 227 -10.28 13.60 15.00
N VAL A 228 -11.19 12.63 14.84
CA VAL A 228 -12.61 12.89 14.61
C VAL A 228 -13.21 13.66 15.78
N THR A 229 -12.85 13.32 17.01
CA THR A 229 -13.32 14.04 18.21
C THR A 229 -12.89 15.51 18.20
N ILE A 230 -11.63 15.77 17.81
CA ILE A 230 -11.05 17.12 17.78
C ILE A 230 -11.66 17.95 16.65
N ASN A 231 -11.74 17.39 15.44
CA ASN A 231 -11.98 18.16 14.22
C ASN A 231 -13.45 18.19 13.80
N THR A 232 -14.30 17.31 14.32
CA THR A 232 -15.71 17.31 13.92
C THR A 232 -16.43 18.59 14.35
N PRO A 233 -17.15 19.27 13.42
CA PRO A 233 -18.01 20.39 13.77
C PRO A 233 -19.31 19.93 14.43
N VAL A 234 -19.60 18.63 14.42
CA VAL A 234 -20.87 18.06 14.86
C VAL A 234 -20.80 17.68 16.34
N ALA A 235 -21.48 18.45 17.20
CA ALA A 235 -21.46 18.27 18.65
C ALA A 235 -21.79 16.83 19.10
N ARG A 236 -22.83 16.20 18.54
CA ARG A 236 -23.20 14.81 18.87
C ARG A 236 -22.09 13.78 18.54
N ILE A 237 -21.31 14.02 17.48
CA ILE A 237 -20.20 13.13 17.08
C ILE A 237 -19.05 13.30 18.08
N ARG A 238 -18.74 14.55 18.44
CA ARG A 238 -17.76 14.89 19.47
C ARG A 238 -18.12 14.30 20.83
N GLU A 239 -19.38 14.45 21.25
CA GLU A 239 -19.87 13.90 22.52
C GLU A 239 -19.80 12.37 22.55
N ARG A 240 -20.18 11.69 21.46
CA ARG A 240 -20.11 10.23 21.36
C ARG A 240 -18.67 9.72 21.43
N TYR A 241 -17.80 10.19 20.54
CA TYR A 241 -16.42 9.70 20.44
C TYR A 241 -15.50 10.23 21.56
N GLY A 242 -15.79 11.43 22.08
CA GLY A 242 -15.15 11.99 23.28
C GLY A 242 -15.70 11.45 24.60
N SER A 243 -16.73 10.58 24.57
CA SER A 243 -17.31 10.00 25.78
C SER A 243 -16.33 9.06 26.47
N SER A 244 -16.38 9.06 27.80
CA SER A 244 -15.62 8.11 28.61
C SER A 244 -15.94 6.65 28.25
N ALA A 245 -17.17 6.35 27.82
CA ALA A 245 -17.57 5.00 27.44
C ALA A 245 -16.81 4.48 26.21
N VAL A 246 -16.70 5.27 25.14
CA VAL A 246 -15.99 4.87 23.91
C VAL A 246 -14.48 4.83 24.15
N ILE A 247 -13.93 5.84 24.83
CA ILE A 247 -12.50 5.90 25.14
C ILE A 247 -12.10 4.74 26.08
N SER A 248 -12.98 4.33 27.01
CA SER A 248 -12.72 3.18 27.88
C SER A 248 -12.54 1.90 27.08
N LYS A 249 -13.33 1.73 26.01
CA LYS A 249 -13.24 0.55 25.14
C LYS A 249 -11.99 0.57 24.27
N ALA A 250 -11.58 1.74 23.80
CA ALA A 250 -10.27 1.91 23.18
C ALA A 250 -9.14 1.54 24.15
N TYR A 251 -9.22 1.99 25.41
CA TYR A 251 -8.24 1.63 26.44
C TYR A 251 -8.23 0.14 26.76
N GLU A 252 -9.39 -0.51 26.92
CA GLU A 252 -9.48 -1.96 27.12
C GLU A 252 -8.82 -2.74 25.99
N LEU A 253 -9.00 -2.32 24.73
CA LEU A 253 -8.35 -2.91 23.56
C LEU A 253 -6.83 -2.77 23.64
N ILE A 254 -6.32 -1.54 23.74
CA ILE A 254 -4.88 -1.26 23.74
C ILE A 254 -4.19 -1.93 24.93
N LYS A 255 -4.78 -1.86 26.13
CA LYS A 255 -4.26 -2.54 27.32
C LYS A 255 -4.19 -4.04 27.13
N TYR A 256 -5.23 -4.65 26.53
CA TYR A 256 -5.25 -6.09 26.32
C TYR A 256 -4.19 -6.52 25.31
N ILE A 257 -4.03 -5.79 24.19
CA ILE A 257 -2.98 -6.05 23.20
C ILE A 257 -1.61 -5.91 23.88
N SER A 258 -1.36 -4.80 24.59
CA SER A 258 -0.12 -4.55 25.34
C SER A 258 0.26 -5.68 26.30
N ALA A 259 -0.70 -6.14 27.12
CA ALA A 259 -0.48 -7.20 28.11
C ALA A 259 -0.24 -8.59 27.51
N ASN A 260 -0.67 -8.81 26.26
CA ASN A 260 -0.63 -10.12 25.61
C ASN A 260 0.19 -10.12 24.31
N PHE A 261 0.91 -9.04 24.01
CA PHE A 261 1.65 -8.86 22.78
C PHE A 261 2.64 -9.99 22.49
N ASP A 262 3.22 -10.57 23.55
CA ASP A 262 4.21 -11.65 23.48
C ASP A 262 3.59 -13.06 23.69
N LYS A 263 2.26 -13.17 23.62
CA LYS A 263 1.52 -14.40 23.95
C LYS A 263 0.65 -14.87 22.79
N SER A 264 0.34 -16.16 22.76
CA SER A 264 -0.54 -16.81 21.77
C SER A 264 -2.04 -16.51 21.99
N HIS A 265 -2.42 -15.23 21.99
CA HIS A 265 -3.81 -14.76 22.18
C HIS A 265 -4.36 -13.97 20.99
N LEU A 266 -3.83 -14.21 19.78
CA LEU A 266 -4.20 -13.48 18.57
C LEU A 266 -5.71 -13.47 18.28
N SER A 267 -6.41 -14.60 18.46
CA SER A 267 -7.85 -14.70 18.22
C SER A 267 -8.67 -13.81 19.16
N GLU A 268 -8.24 -13.68 20.42
CA GLU A 268 -8.91 -12.81 21.38
C GLU A 268 -8.60 -11.33 21.12
N MET A 269 -7.38 -11.01 20.68
CA MET A 269 -7.03 -9.66 20.21
C MET A 269 -7.90 -9.26 19.01
N GLN A 270 -8.02 -10.15 18.01
CA GLN A 270 -8.85 -9.94 16.81
C GLN A 270 -10.31 -9.73 17.20
N LYS A 271 -10.85 -10.56 18.10
CA LYS A 271 -12.21 -10.39 18.61
C LYS A 271 -12.40 -9.02 19.28
N LYS A 272 -11.46 -8.57 20.11
CA LYS A 272 -11.54 -7.26 20.76
C LYS A 272 -11.42 -6.11 19.78
N TYR A 273 -10.55 -6.22 18.77
CA TYR A 273 -10.44 -5.26 17.68
C TYR A 273 -11.76 -5.17 16.91
N SER A 274 -12.33 -6.29 16.47
CA SER A 274 -13.61 -6.32 15.75
C SER A 274 -14.74 -5.74 16.58
N ASN A 275 -14.81 -6.05 17.88
CA ASN A 275 -15.80 -5.45 18.78
C ASN A 275 -15.63 -3.94 18.90
N PHE A 276 -14.40 -3.43 18.87
CA PHE A 276 -14.14 -2.00 18.90
C PHE A 276 -14.53 -1.33 17.58
N VAL A 277 -14.22 -1.94 16.43
CA VAL A 277 -14.73 -1.49 15.12
C VAL A 277 -16.25 -1.45 15.12
N LEU A 278 -16.90 -2.52 15.57
CA LEU A 278 -18.36 -2.57 15.70
C LEU A 278 -18.90 -1.42 16.56
N LEU A 279 -18.32 -1.18 17.74
CA LEU A 279 -18.70 -0.06 18.60
C LEU A 279 -18.56 1.30 17.90
N LEU A 280 -17.47 1.52 17.15
CA LEU A 280 -17.28 2.75 16.38
C LEU A 280 -18.37 2.90 15.31
N THR A 281 -18.73 1.81 14.65
CA THR A 281 -19.77 1.74 13.61
C THR A 281 -21.21 1.73 14.14
N GLU A 282 -21.46 1.33 15.40
CA GLU A 282 -22.78 1.23 16.05
C GLU A 282 -23.38 2.61 16.37
N SER A 283 -23.66 3.37 15.31
CA SER A 283 -24.66 4.44 15.16
C SER A 283 -24.73 4.97 13.71
N LEU A 284 -23.98 4.37 12.78
CA LEU A 284 -24.14 4.56 11.35
C LEU A 284 -24.81 3.29 10.83
N GLY A 285 -26.13 3.30 10.75
CA GLY A 285 -26.89 2.14 10.29
C GLY A 285 -26.51 1.76 8.86
N GLN A 286 -26.07 0.51 8.67
CA GLN A 286 -26.37 -0.32 7.49
C GLN A 286 -25.98 -1.79 7.75
N ASP A 287 -26.92 -2.69 7.43
CA ASP A 287 -26.85 -4.14 7.60
C ASP A 287 -25.88 -4.83 6.61
N LEU A 288 -25.25 -5.92 7.06
CA LEU A 288 -24.58 -6.93 6.22
C LEU A 288 -25.23 -8.30 6.45
N PRO A 289 -25.57 -9.08 5.40
CA PRO A 289 -25.91 -10.49 5.57
C PRO A 289 -24.89 -11.46 4.96
N GLU A 290 -24.83 -12.61 5.63
CA GLU A 290 -23.99 -13.80 5.47
C GLU A 290 -24.09 -14.54 4.12
N ASP A 291 -23.05 -15.35 3.88
CA ASP A 291 -22.76 -16.15 2.69
C ASP A 291 -23.57 -17.47 2.65
N THR A 292 -24.25 -17.74 1.53
CA THR A 292 -24.81 -19.07 1.19
C THR A 292 -24.65 -19.37 -0.30
N GLY A 293 -24.11 -20.56 -0.58
CA GLY A 293 -23.53 -21.04 -1.85
C GLY A 293 -24.21 -20.61 -3.15
N MET A 294 -23.39 -20.19 -4.12
CA MET A 294 -23.75 -19.59 -5.41
C MET A 294 -24.04 -20.63 -6.51
N PRO A 295 -24.87 -20.32 -7.53
CA PRO A 295 -25.08 -21.17 -8.70
C PRO A 295 -23.87 -21.17 -9.65
N GLU A 296 -23.67 -22.27 -10.38
CA GLU A 296 -22.48 -22.57 -11.18
C GLU A 296 -22.21 -21.57 -12.34
N SER A 297 -23.25 -20.93 -12.89
CA SER A 297 -23.12 -19.85 -13.89
C SER A 297 -22.59 -18.53 -13.30
N PHE A 298 -22.85 -18.26 -12.02
CA PHE A 298 -22.31 -17.09 -11.31
C PHE A 298 -20.83 -17.26 -10.95
N LEU A 299 -20.36 -18.50 -10.76
CA LEU A 299 -18.93 -18.78 -10.58
C LEU A 299 -18.11 -18.39 -11.82
N LYS A 300 -18.69 -18.50 -13.02
CA LYS A 300 -18.04 -18.03 -14.26
C LYS A 300 -17.97 -16.50 -14.30
N LEU A 301 -19.02 -15.79 -13.86
CA LEU A 301 -19.06 -14.33 -13.79
C LEU A 301 -18.04 -13.73 -12.82
N ARG A 302 -17.69 -14.41 -11.71
CA ARG A 302 -16.66 -13.92 -10.78
C ARG A 302 -15.23 -13.96 -11.34
N LYS A 303 -14.95 -14.83 -12.32
CA LYS A 303 -13.60 -15.04 -12.87
C LYS A 303 -13.26 -14.07 -14.00
N LEU A 304 -14.27 -13.61 -14.74
CA LEU A 304 -14.10 -12.77 -15.93
C LEU A 304 -13.62 -11.32 -15.64
N PRO A 305 -14.01 -10.65 -14.54
CA PRO A 305 -13.55 -9.29 -14.24
C PRO A 305 -12.02 -9.16 -14.16
N GLY A 306 -11.34 -10.21 -13.68
CA GLY A 306 -9.87 -10.24 -13.60
C GLY A 306 -9.16 -10.31 -14.95
N GLN A 307 -9.89 -10.47 -16.05
CA GLN A 307 -9.35 -10.58 -17.41
C GLN A 307 -9.71 -9.36 -18.28
N ILE A 308 -10.43 -8.38 -17.74
CA ILE A 308 -10.98 -7.25 -18.47
C ILE A 308 -10.18 -5.99 -18.14
N ARG A 309 -9.66 -5.33 -19.16
CA ARG A 309 -8.93 -4.07 -19.04
C ARG A 309 -9.88 -2.86 -19.17
N PRO A 310 -9.48 -1.66 -18.71
CA PRO A 310 -10.18 -0.42 -19.07
C PRO A 310 -10.35 -0.29 -20.61
N PRO A 311 -11.44 0.34 -21.12
CA PRO A 311 -12.47 1.13 -20.41
C PRO A 311 -13.69 0.34 -19.91
N TYR A 312 -13.65 -0.99 -19.87
CA TYR A 312 -14.84 -1.80 -19.57
C TYR A 312 -14.85 -2.38 -18.15
N TYR A 313 -13.79 -2.12 -17.37
CA TYR A 313 -13.56 -2.77 -16.08
C TYR A 313 -14.55 -2.33 -14.99
N LEU A 314 -14.73 -1.03 -14.72
CA LEU A 314 -15.68 -0.58 -13.70
C LEU A 314 -17.12 -0.87 -14.12
N GLN A 315 -17.44 -0.74 -15.41
CA GLN A 315 -18.74 -1.16 -15.95
C GLN A 315 -19.01 -2.65 -15.69
N THR A 316 -18.00 -3.51 -15.84
CA THR A 316 -18.07 -4.94 -15.50
C THR A 316 -18.47 -5.15 -14.04
N LEU A 317 -17.85 -4.43 -13.11
CA LEU A 317 -18.11 -4.60 -11.68
C LEU A 317 -19.56 -4.26 -11.35
N ILE A 318 -20.12 -3.19 -11.92
CA ILE A 318 -21.51 -2.81 -11.72
C ILE A 318 -22.48 -3.87 -12.29
N LEU A 319 -22.22 -4.38 -13.50
CA LEU A 319 -23.05 -5.44 -14.09
C LEU A 319 -23.06 -6.71 -13.22
N VAL A 320 -21.89 -7.16 -12.75
CA VAL A 320 -21.77 -8.32 -11.86
C VAL A 320 -22.48 -8.10 -10.53
N GLN A 321 -22.43 -6.88 -9.98
CA GLN A 321 -23.15 -6.52 -8.76
C GLN A 321 -24.67 -6.59 -8.94
N TYR A 322 -25.22 -6.10 -10.05
CA TYR A 322 -26.66 -6.23 -10.33
C TYR A 322 -27.08 -7.68 -10.54
N CYS A 323 -26.26 -8.49 -11.21
CA CYS A 323 -26.48 -9.94 -11.28
C CYS A 323 -26.53 -10.60 -9.90
N ASN A 324 -25.66 -10.18 -8.97
CA ASN A 324 -25.69 -10.66 -7.58
C ASN A 324 -26.97 -10.23 -6.84
N ILE A 325 -27.42 -8.98 -7.03
CA ILE A 325 -28.68 -8.47 -6.45
C ILE A 325 -29.88 -9.29 -6.94
N PHE A 326 -29.95 -9.62 -8.24
CA PHE A 326 -31.02 -10.48 -8.77
C PHE A 326 -31.03 -11.87 -8.15
N ILE A 327 -29.84 -12.48 -7.96
CA ILE A 327 -29.73 -13.79 -7.32
C ILE A 327 -30.21 -13.72 -5.87
N LYS A 328 -29.80 -12.69 -5.11
CA LYS A 328 -30.25 -12.48 -3.73
C LYS A 328 -31.77 -12.29 -3.64
N HIS A 329 -32.33 -11.45 -4.51
CA HIS A 329 -33.77 -11.18 -4.55
C HIS A 329 -34.59 -12.41 -4.92
N TYR A 330 -34.22 -13.12 -6.01
CA TYR A 330 -34.88 -14.35 -6.45
C TYR A 330 -34.91 -15.44 -5.34
N ARG A 331 -33.87 -15.51 -4.50
CA ARG A 331 -33.80 -16.43 -3.36
C ARG A 331 -34.72 -16.03 -2.21
N ALA A 332 -34.85 -14.74 -1.94
CA ALA A 332 -35.59 -14.21 -0.80
C ALA A 332 -37.11 -14.15 -1.05
N THR A 333 -37.56 -13.96 -2.30
CA THR A 333 -38.99 -13.78 -2.61
C THR A 333 -39.77 -15.11 -2.62
N LYS A 334 -40.92 -15.13 -1.94
CA LYS A 334 -41.92 -16.22 -2.02
C LYS A 334 -43.31 -15.66 -2.37
N PRO A 335 -44.03 -16.21 -3.38
CA PRO A 335 -43.60 -17.26 -4.30
C PRO A 335 -42.47 -16.79 -5.24
N LYS A 336 -41.71 -17.74 -5.78
CA LYS A 336 -40.53 -17.41 -6.60
C LYS A 336 -40.96 -16.68 -7.88
N PRO A 337 -40.36 -15.52 -8.20
CA PRO A 337 -40.62 -14.83 -9.45
C PRO A 337 -40.05 -15.62 -10.64
N SER A 338 -40.39 -15.23 -11.87
CA SER A 338 -39.90 -15.91 -13.09
C SER A 338 -38.36 -15.97 -13.11
N ARG A 339 -37.78 -17.14 -13.39
CA ARG A 339 -36.32 -17.35 -13.48
C ARG A 339 -35.73 -16.81 -14.78
N LYS A 340 -36.55 -16.66 -15.82
CA LYS A 340 -36.13 -16.24 -17.17
C LYS A 340 -35.38 -14.90 -17.17
N HIS A 341 -35.89 -13.91 -16.45
CA HIS A 341 -35.27 -12.57 -16.38
C HIS A 341 -33.89 -12.58 -15.70
N LEU A 342 -33.69 -13.45 -14.71
CA LEU A 342 -32.39 -13.66 -14.09
C LEU A 342 -31.43 -14.34 -15.08
N ASP A 343 -31.85 -15.41 -15.74
CA ASP A 343 -31.00 -16.15 -16.67
C ASP A 343 -30.61 -15.29 -17.90
N ASP A 344 -31.54 -14.48 -18.43
CA ASP A 344 -31.29 -13.56 -19.55
C ASP A 344 -30.28 -12.46 -19.16
N ALA A 345 -30.40 -11.88 -17.95
CA ALA A 345 -29.47 -10.87 -17.45
C ALA A 345 -28.07 -11.44 -17.20
N LEU A 346 -27.97 -12.66 -16.65
CA LEU A 346 -26.71 -13.36 -16.45
C LEU A 346 -26.05 -13.69 -17.80
N ALA A 347 -26.80 -14.19 -18.78
CA ALA A 347 -26.27 -14.54 -20.10
C ALA A 347 -25.73 -13.31 -20.85
N ALA A 348 -26.51 -12.22 -20.90
CA ALA A 348 -26.08 -10.97 -21.54
C ALA A 348 -24.81 -10.40 -20.90
N THR A 349 -24.72 -10.47 -19.56
CA THR A 349 -23.53 -10.02 -18.83
C THR A 349 -22.32 -10.91 -19.13
N VAL A 350 -22.47 -12.24 -19.16
CA VAL A 350 -21.37 -13.15 -19.54
C VAL A 350 -20.85 -12.83 -20.94
N THR A 351 -21.72 -12.61 -21.92
CA THR A 351 -21.33 -12.26 -23.29
C THR A 351 -20.55 -10.95 -23.36
N ALA A 352 -21.00 -9.91 -22.66
CA ALA A 352 -20.30 -8.62 -22.60
C ALA A 352 -18.90 -8.77 -21.98
N LEU A 353 -18.80 -9.49 -20.86
CA LEU A 353 -17.54 -9.72 -20.16
C LEU A 353 -16.56 -10.57 -20.98
N GLN A 354 -17.05 -11.61 -21.66
CA GLN A 354 -16.20 -12.43 -22.55
C GLN A 354 -15.68 -11.64 -23.75
N GLY A 355 -16.49 -10.76 -24.33
CA GLY A 355 -16.07 -9.86 -25.41
C GLY A 355 -14.95 -8.91 -24.96
N ALA A 356 -15.10 -8.29 -23.78
CA ALA A 356 -14.08 -7.43 -23.21
C ALA A 356 -12.81 -8.18 -22.79
N ALA A 357 -12.94 -9.38 -22.23
CA ALA A 357 -11.81 -10.22 -21.86
C ALA A 357 -11.00 -10.65 -23.10
N LYS A 358 -11.70 -11.01 -24.19
CA LYS A 358 -11.06 -11.33 -25.47
C LYS A 358 -10.30 -10.13 -26.05
N LEU A 359 -10.88 -8.93 -25.99
CA LEU A 359 -10.21 -7.70 -26.39
C LEU A 359 -8.97 -7.41 -25.54
N GLY A 360 -9.06 -7.64 -24.23
CA GLY A 360 -7.93 -7.53 -23.30
C GLY A 360 -6.80 -8.55 -23.55
N SER A 361 -7.11 -9.66 -24.22
CA SER A 361 -6.14 -10.72 -24.58
C SER A 361 -5.47 -10.56 -25.94
N GLN A 362 -5.86 -9.56 -26.76
CA GLN A 362 -5.19 -9.29 -28.03
C GLN A 362 -3.84 -8.60 -27.80
N SER A 363 -2.77 -9.14 -28.39
CA SER A 363 -1.39 -8.64 -28.27
C SER A 363 -1.29 -7.18 -28.73
N LEU A 364 -0.90 -6.29 -27.82
CA LEU A 364 -0.54 -4.91 -28.14
C LEU A 364 0.89 -4.91 -28.69
N ASN A 365 1.03 -4.94 -30.01
CA ASN A 365 2.34 -4.84 -30.65
C ASN A 365 2.77 -3.36 -30.71
N GLY A 366 3.51 -2.90 -29.70
CA GLY A 366 4.17 -1.58 -29.68
C GLY A 366 4.87 -1.29 -28.34
N PRO A 367 5.95 -0.48 -28.30
CA PRO A 367 6.69 -0.15 -27.08
C PRO A 367 5.94 0.83 -26.14
N ILE A 368 4.78 1.32 -26.57
CA ILE A 368 3.91 2.24 -25.81
C ILE A 368 2.52 1.60 -25.80
N PHE A 369 2.01 1.26 -24.62
CA PHE A 369 0.70 0.66 -24.44
C PHE A 369 -0.42 1.63 -24.86
N ASP A 370 -0.90 1.55 -26.10
CA ASP A 370 -2.05 2.37 -26.51
C ASP A 370 -3.39 1.69 -26.17
N PHE A 371 -3.91 2.00 -24.98
CA PHE A 371 -5.26 1.60 -24.57
C PHE A 371 -6.38 2.21 -25.43
N GLY A 372 -6.09 3.18 -26.31
CA GLY A 372 -7.03 3.71 -27.29
C GLY A 372 -7.51 2.64 -28.28
N SER A 373 -6.64 1.64 -28.57
CA SER A 373 -6.98 0.48 -29.40
C SER A 373 -7.90 -0.54 -28.71
N MET A 374 -8.12 -0.41 -27.39
CA MET A 374 -8.99 -1.29 -26.59
C MET A 374 -10.44 -0.80 -26.52
N GLN A 375 -10.84 0.17 -27.33
CA GLN A 375 -12.25 0.51 -27.55
C GLN A 375 -12.77 -0.21 -28.80
N SER A 376 -13.75 -1.09 -28.61
CA SER A 376 -14.42 -1.79 -29.72
C SER A 376 -15.90 -1.42 -29.75
N GLY A 377 -16.41 -1.06 -30.93
CA GLY A 377 -17.84 -0.83 -31.14
C GLY A 377 -18.69 -2.07 -30.81
N GLU A 378 -18.16 -3.26 -31.08
CA GLU A 378 -18.82 -4.54 -30.79
C GLU A 378 -18.92 -4.78 -29.28
N VAL A 379 -17.82 -4.61 -28.54
CA VAL A 379 -17.81 -4.78 -27.07
C VAL A 379 -18.68 -3.73 -26.41
N THR A 380 -18.62 -2.48 -26.88
CA THR A 380 -19.47 -1.39 -26.38
C THR A 380 -20.96 -1.70 -26.56
N SER A 381 -21.34 -2.27 -27.71
CA SER A 381 -22.73 -2.69 -27.98
C SER A 381 -23.16 -3.87 -27.09
N ALA A 382 -22.25 -4.81 -26.79
CA ALA A 382 -22.51 -5.91 -25.87
C ALA A 382 -22.74 -5.42 -24.43
N TYR A 383 -21.97 -4.45 -23.95
CA TYR A 383 -22.20 -3.81 -22.65
C TYR A 383 -23.54 -3.08 -22.62
N GLN A 384 -23.87 -2.32 -23.67
CA GLN A 384 -25.16 -1.62 -23.75
C GLN A 384 -26.35 -2.61 -23.72
N THR A 385 -26.20 -3.74 -24.39
CA THR A 385 -27.19 -4.84 -24.36
C THR A 385 -27.33 -5.40 -22.95
N ALA A 386 -26.22 -5.70 -22.26
CA ALA A 386 -26.23 -6.18 -20.88
C ALA A 386 -26.88 -5.18 -19.92
N ILE A 387 -26.57 -3.89 -20.04
CA ILE A 387 -27.17 -2.81 -19.24
C ILE A 387 -28.69 -2.77 -19.44
N THR A 388 -29.14 -2.83 -20.69
CA THR A 388 -30.57 -2.78 -21.04
C THR A 388 -31.32 -4.01 -20.51
N THR A 389 -30.70 -5.20 -20.59
CA THR A 389 -31.26 -6.43 -20.04
C THR A 389 -31.30 -6.41 -18.51
N ILE A 390 -30.29 -5.87 -17.83
CA ILE A 390 -30.33 -5.67 -16.38
C ILE A 390 -31.44 -4.70 -16.00
N GLN A 391 -31.59 -3.58 -16.70
CA GLN A 391 -32.63 -2.60 -16.41
C GLN A 391 -34.04 -3.19 -16.58
N SER A 392 -34.27 -4.00 -17.62
CA SER A 392 -35.56 -4.68 -17.80
C SER A 392 -35.82 -5.74 -16.73
N SER A 393 -34.80 -6.52 -16.34
CA SER A 393 -34.89 -7.49 -15.24
C SER A 393 -35.12 -6.83 -13.87
N CYS A 394 -34.50 -5.68 -13.60
CA CYS A 394 -34.79 -4.84 -12.42
C CYS A 394 -36.26 -4.47 -12.36
N SER A 395 -36.82 -4.00 -13.48
CA SER A 395 -38.23 -3.63 -13.57
C SER A 395 -39.15 -4.83 -13.31
N SER A 396 -38.84 -6.00 -13.85
CA SER A 396 -39.60 -7.24 -13.62
C SER A 396 -39.53 -7.74 -12.17
N TYR A 397 -38.38 -7.57 -11.50
CA TYR A 397 -38.21 -7.94 -10.09
C TYR A 397 -38.59 -6.83 -9.11
N LYS A 398 -39.02 -5.64 -9.59
CA LYS A 398 -39.28 -4.44 -8.77
C LYS A 398 -38.06 -4.00 -7.95
N ILE A 399 -36.87 -4.15 -8.52
CA ILE A 399 -35.60 -3.68 -7.95
C ILE A 399 -35.27 -2.35 -8.59
N GLU A 400 -34.86 -1.38 -7.78
CA GLU A 400 -34.44 -0.08 -8.28
C GLU A 400 -33.16 -0.21 -9.13
N PHE A 401 -33.20 0.31 -10.35
CA PHE A 401 -32.04 0.38 -11.22
C PHE A 401 -31.49 1.80 -11.20
N ASP A 402 -30.23 1.93 -10.78
CA ASP A 402 -29.55 3.21 -10.71
C ASP A 402 -28.68 3.39 -11.97
N ALA A 403 -29.27 4.07 -12.95
CA ALA A 403 -28.57 4.41 -14.19
C ALA A 403 -27.38 5.35 -13.97
N SER A 404 -27.35 6.10 -12.86
CA SER A 404 -26.24 7.01 -12.55
C SER A 404 -24.97 6.23 -12.24
N ARG A 405 -25.04 5.12 -11.48
CA ARG A 405 -23.88 4.27 -11.17
C ARG A 405 -23.19 3.71 -12.41
N MET A 406 -23.96 3.31 -13.42
CA MET A 406 -23.40 2.81 -14.69
C MET A 406 -22.73 3.94 -15.49
N ARG A 407 -23.35 5.13 -15.50
CA ARG A 407 -22.79 6.31 -16.17
C ARG A 407 -21.49 6.77 -15.49
N THR A 408 -21.50 6.86 -14.16
CA THR A 408 -20.32 7.18 -13.35
C THR A 408 -19.23 6.13 -13.49
N ALA A 409 -19.54 4.84 -13.56
CA ALA A 409 -18.53 3.80 -13.79
C ALA A 409 -17.87 3.94 -15.17
N LYS A 410 -18.65 4.23 -16.21
CA LYS A 410 -18.13 4.52 -17.56
C LYS A 410 -17.29 5.79 -17.61
N GLU A 411 -17.76 6.86 -16.96
CA GLU A 411 -17.00 8.11 -16.81
C GLU A 411 -15.71 7.87 -16.04
N ASN A 412 -15.72 7.10 -14.95
CA ASN A 412 -14.54 6.76 -14.17
C ASN A 412 -13.54 5.90 -14.93
N ASP A 413 -13.98 4.90 -15.70
CA ASP A 413 -13.08 4.13 -16.57
C ASP A 413 -12.43 5.03 -17.64
N THR A 414 -13.20 5.97 -18.19
CA THR A 414 -12.71 6.97 -19.14
C THR A 414 -11.71 7.91 -18.47
N ASN A 415 -12.03 8.39 -17.26
CA ASN A 415 -11.19 9.26 -16.46
C ASN A 415 -9.92 8.55 -16.00
N ARG A 416 -9.96 7.24 -15.70
CA ARG A 416 -8.79 6.42 -15.34
C ARG A 416 -7.84 6.24 -16.53
N LEU A 417 -8.37 5.95 -17.71
CA LEU A 417 -7.57 5.91 -18.94
C LEU A 417 -6.98 7.26 -19.29
N GLN A 418 -7.73 8.32 -19.04
CA GLN A 418 -7.27 9.68 -19.22
C GLN A 418 -6.19 10.00 -18.18
N ALA A 419 -6.36 9.63 -16.92
CA ALA A 419 -5.37 9.78 -15.86
C ALA A 419 -4.09 8.97 -16.13
N TRP A 420 -4.19 7.75 -16.65
CA TRP A 420 -3.02 6.97 -17.09
C TRP A 420 -2.28 7.69 -18.24
N ARG A 421 -3.02 8.16 -19.25
CA ARG A 421 -2.45 8.99 -20.33
C ARG A 421 -1.81 10.26 -19.79
N ASP A 422 -2.46 10.88 -18.81
CA ASP A 422 -2.00 12.11 -18.20
C ASP A 422 -0.80 11.84 -17.29
N ARG A 423 -0.65 10.66 -16.68
CA ARG A 423 0.53 10.24 -15.91
C ARG A 423 1.74 9.98 -16.79
N MET A 424 1.55 9.28 -17.92
CA MET A 424 2.59 9.15 -18.94
C MET A 424 3.05 10.54 -19.39
N LYS A 425 2.13 11.51 -19.50
CA LYS A 425 2.43 12.91 -19.83
C LYS A 425 2.88 13.77 -18.64
N ALA A 426 2.66 13.36 -17.39
CA ALA A 426 2.99 14.12 -16.18
C ALA A 426 4.31 13.67 -15.56
N SER A 427 4.74 12.43 -15.80
CA SER A 427 6.13 12.01 -15.62
C SER A 427 7.08 12.94 -16.39
N ASP A 428 6.70 13.33 -17.60
CA ASP A 428 7.39 14.36 -18.40
C ASP A 428 7.36 15.78 -17.78
N ARG A 429 6.52 16.03 -16.75
CA ARG A 429 6.28 17.35 -16.15
C ARG A 429 6.70 17.49 -14.69
N ASN A 430 7.06 16.40 -14.00
CA ASN A 430 7.57 16.50 -12.64
C ASN A 430 8.95 17.16 -12.67
N GLU A 431 8.98 18.49 -12.48
CA GLU A 431 10.21 19.21 -12.22
C GLU A 431 10.90 18.54 -11.03
N ARG A 432 12.12 18.04 -11.25
CA ARG A 432 12.96 17.49 -10.18
C ARG A 432 13.05 18.56 -9.09
N GLY A 433 12.42 18.33 -7.95
CA GLY A 433 12.47 19.23 -6.81
C GLY A 433 13.92 19.56 -6.45
N ALA A 434 14.16 20.74 -5.87
CA ALA A 434 15.49 21.20 -5.55
C ALA A 434 16.27 20.12 -4.77
N GLN A 435 17.39 19.68 -5.33
CA GLN A 435 18.25 18.70 -4.67
C GLN A 435 18.97 19.34 -3.48
N VAL A 436 19.03 18.61 -2.38
CA VAL A 436 19.80 18.96 -1.18
C VAL A 436 20.88 17.91 -0.94
N ASN A 437 22.09 18.38 -0.63
CA ASN A 437 23.18 17.51 -0.20
C ASN A 437 23.11 17.32 1.32
N ILE A 438 22.97 16.08 1.75
CA ILE A 438 22.97 15.69 3.15
C ILE A 438 24.33 15.07 3.46
N ILE A 439 25.02 15.61 4.47
CA ILE A 439 26.29 15.07 4.96
C ILE A 439 25.98 14.27 6.22
N VAL A 440 26.28 12.98 6.15
CA VAL A 440 26.07 12.02 7.22
C VAL A 440 27.41 11.69 7.83
N LYS A 441 27.54 11.92 9.14
CA LYS A 441 28.74 11.58 9.90
C LYS A 441 28.46 10.38 10.76
N PHE A 442 29.22 9.31 10.59
CA PHE A 442 29.08 8.10 11.41
C PHE A 442 30.40 7.69 12.06
N LYS A 443 30.28 7.10 13.26
CA LYS A 443 31.38 6.58 14.06
C LYS A 443 31.09 5.12 14.42
N ASP A 444 31.98 4.22 14.05
CA ASP A 444 31.89 2.80 14.44
C ASP A 444 32.53 2.61 15.82
N ALA A 445 31.70 2.47 16.86
CA ALA A 445 32.17 2.29 18.24
C ALA A 445 32.92 0.95 18.46
N SER A 446 32.79 -0.01 17.54
CA SER A 446 33.41 -1.34 17.67
C SER A 446 34.88 -1.40 17.25
N ARG A 447 35.39 -0.38 16.54
CA ARG A 447 36.80 -0.29 16.17
C ARG A 447 37.57 0.45 17.27
N ASN A 448 38.27 -0.30 18.11
CA ASN A 448 39.24 0.21 19.10
C ASN A 448 40.50 0.81 18.45
N TYR A 449 40.36 1.72 17.49
CA TYR A 449 41.47 2.50 16.95
C TYR A 449 41.40 3.93 17.52
N PRO A 450 42.42 4.39 18.28
CA PRO A 450 42.39 5.69 18.96
C PRO A 450 42.51 6.90 18.02
N LEU A 451 42.61 6.72 16.71
CA LEU A 451 42.86 7.78 15.74
C LEU A 451 42.01 7.59 14.49
N LEU A 452 41.42 8.72 14.05
CA LEU A 452 40.75 9.04 12.78
C LEU A 452 39.21 9.00 12.75
N GLY A 453 38.64 10.20 12.86
CA GLY A 453 37.62 10.74 11.96
C GLY A 453 36.23 10.11 11.98
N PHE A 454 35.18 10.95 12.02
CA PHE A 454 33.90 10.53 11.46
C PHE A 454 34.11 10.20 9.98
N SER A 455 33.52 9.10 9.51
CA SER A 455 33.37 8.87 8.08
C SER A 455 32.24 9.76 7.59
N ASP A 456 32.52 10.62 6.63
CA ASP A 456 31.54 11.52 6.02
C ASP A 456 30.98 10.87 4.75
N LEU A 457 29.67 10.64 4.71
CA LEU A 457 28.93 10.19 3.52
C LEU A 457 28.04 11.33 3.04
N THR A 458 28.23 11.77 1.79
CA THR A 458 27.38 12.79 1.17
C THR A 458 26.36 12.12 0.24
N ILE A 459 25.09 12.41 0.45
CA ILE A 459 23.96 11.90 -0.34
C ILE A 459 23.18 13.09 -0.89
N SER A 460 22.91 13.09 -2.20
CA SER A 460 22.01 14.08 -2.82
C SER A 460 20.61 13.50 -2.93
N VAL A 461 19.61 14.20 -2.39
CA VAL A 461 18.19 13.80 -2.40
C VAL A 461 17.29 15.01 -2.69
N PRO A 462 16.08 14.82 -3.23
CA PRO A 462 15.04 15.85 -3.21
C PRO A 462 14.78 16.35 -1.78
N SER A 463 14.47 17.63 -1.61
CA SER A 463 14.15 18.20 -0.28
C SER A 463 12.96 17.52 0.41
N THR A 464 12.10 16.86 -0.36
CA THR A 464 10.91 16.15 0.12
C THR A 464 11.17 14.72 0.60
N THR A 465 12.37 14.17 0.37
CA THR A 465 12.70 12.79 0.75
C THR A 465 12.64 12.60 2.26
N SER A 466 11.95 11.54 2.69
CA SER A 466 11.83 11.18 4.11
C SER A 466 13.17 10.72 4.71
N LEU A 467 13.32 10.89 6.03
CA LEU A 467 14.55 10.47 6.71
C LEU A 467 14.76 8.95 6.62
N ASP A 468 13.70 8.15 6.62
CA ASP A 468 13.78 6.69 6.51
C ASP A 468 14.42 6.25 5.18
N VAL A 469 14.04 6.90 4.08
CA VAL A 469 14.65 6.63 2.76
C VAL A 469 16.13 7.01 2.75
N ILE A 470 16.50 8.12 3.40
CA ILE A 470 17.90 8.53 3.56
C ILE A 470 18.67 7.52 4.42
N LEU A 471 18.05 6.97 5.48
CA LEU A 471 18.65 5.97 6.35
C LEU A 471 18.86 4.64 5.64
N TRP A 472 17.90 4.20 4.83
CA TRP A 472 18.09 3.05 3.96
C TRP A 472 19.30 3.23 3.05
N GLU A 473 19.45 4.41 2.44
CA GLU A 473 20.55 4.73 1.54
C GLU A 473 21.92 4.73 2.23
N ILE A 474 21.96 5.14 3.49
CA ILE A 474 23.16 5.07 4.32
C ILE A 474 23.52 3.59 4.55
N VAL A 475 22.56 2.78 4.99
CA VAL A 475 22.75 1.36 5.31
C VAL A 475 23.12 0.53 4.08
N SER A 476 22.53 0.82 2.93
CA SER A 476 22.82 0.11 1.67
C SER A 476 24.26 0.30 1.19
N ARG A 477 24.91 1.41 1.57
CA ARG A 477 26.32 1.72 1.25
C ARG A 477 27.31 1.20 2.29
N MET A 478 26.86 0.62 3.39
CA MET A 478 27.73 0.08 4.43
C MET A 478 28.20 -1.35 4.10
N GLU A 479 29.35 -1.70 4.68
CA GLU A 479 29.91 -3.07 4.66
C GLU A 479 28.89 -4.08 5.21
N PRO A 480 28.80 -5.31 4.65
CA PRO A 480 27.78 -6.30 5.01
C PRO A 480 27.65 -6.55 6.51
N ALA A 481 28.75 -6.78 7.22
CA ALA A 481 28.71 -7.02 8.67
C ALA A 481 28.15 -5.84 9.49
N MET A 482 28.38 -4.60 9.04
CA MET A 482 27.85 -3.41 9.70
C MET A 482 26.38 -3.18 9.33
N ARG A 483 26.03 -3.47 8.06
CA ARG A 483 24.66 -3.45 7.56
C ARG A 483 23.78 -4.43 8.32
N ASP A 484 24.22 -5.67 8.49
CA ASP A 484 23.47 -6.71 9.20
C ASP A 484 23.29 -6.36 10.68
N ARG A 485 24.32 -5.80 11.30
CA ARG A 485 24.25 -5.27 12.67
C ARG A 485 23.18 -4.18 12.80
N ILE A 486 23.20 -3.18 11.91
CA ILE A 486 22.26 -2.05 11.95
C ILE A 486 20.83 -2.50 11.62
N ARG A 487 20.66 -3.45 10.68
CA ARG A 487 19.37 -4.05 10.34
C ARG A 487 18.81 -4.85 11.52
N GLY A 488 19.65 -5.62 12.22
CA GLY A 488 19.29 -6.36 13.43
C GLY A 488 18.87 -5.46 14.59
N SER A 489 19.50 -4.30 14.75
CA SER A 489 19.15 -3.31 15.78
C SER A 489 17.77 -2.67 15.55
N SER A 490 17.17 -2.75 14.36
CA SER A 490 15.78 -2.37 14.05
C SER A 490 15.35 -0.90 14.28
N HIS A 491 16.17 -0.02 14.86
CA HIS A 491 15.79 1.37 15.15
C HIS A 491 16.99 2.34 15.15
N PHE A 492 16.80 3.53 14.57
CA PHE A 492 17.74 4.64 14.71
C PHE A 492 17.25 5.54 15.86
N GLU A 493 17.90 5.47 17.02
CA GLU A 493 17.63 6.41 18.11
C GLU A 493 18.31 7.75 17.87
N THR A 494 17.56 8.84 18.05
CA THR A 494 18.10 10.20 18.01
C THR A 494 18.37 10.66 19.44
N VAL A 495 19.64 10.65 19.85
CA VAL A 495 20.07 11.13 21.17
C VAL A 495 20.36 12.64 21.11
N SER A 496 19.51 13.41 21.80
CA SER A 496 19.46 14.88 22.06
C SER A 496 20.81 15.62 22.32
N PRO A 497 20.88 16.98 22.48
CA PRO A 497 20.17 18.12 21.89
C PRO A 497 21.15 19.18 21.31
N ARG A 498 21.07 19.46 20.01
CA ARG A 498 21.16 20.81 19.41
C ARG A 498 21.06 20.62 17.89
N GLU A 499 19.91 21.00 17.36
CA GLU A 499 19.57 21.00 15.92
C GLU A 499 19.63 19.62 15.24
N VAL A 500 18.81 18.66 15.70
CA VAL A 500 18.69 17.32 15.08
C VAL A 500 17.38 17.21 14.29
N LEU A 501 17.48 16.70 13.06
CA LEU A 501 16.33 16.33 12.21
C LEU A 501 15.58 15.15 12.83
N GLN A 502 14.27 15.32 13.02
CA GLN A 502 13.38 14.25 13.46
C GLN A 502 13.01 13.36 12.25
N LEU A 503 12.81 12.05 12.48
CA LEU A 503 12.32 11.08 11.49
C LEU A 503 11.01 11.50 10.80
N SER A 504 10.29 12.47 11.38
CA SER A 504 9.01 13.01 10.93
C SER A 504 9.02 14.51 10.59
N ASP A 505 10.20 15.15 10.47
CA ASP A 505 10.27 16.58 10.12
C ASP A 505 9.74 16.79 8.69
N PRO A 506 8.71 17.63 8.46
CA PRO A 506 8.20 17.88 7.12
C PRO A 506 9.30 18.42 6.19
N ALA A 507 9.22 18.04 4.91
CA ALA A 507 10.12 18.34 3.78
C ALA A 507 10.81 19.71 3.72
N SER A 508 10.35 20.72 4.46
CA SER A 508 10.85 22.10 4.39
C SER A 508 12.09 22.39 5.23
N LYS A 509 12.59 21.47 6.07
CA LYS A 509 13.63 21.78 7.08
C LYS A 509 15.01 21.14 6.88
N VAL A 510 15.21 20.30 5.87
CA VAL A 510 16.48 19.53 5.71
C VAL A 510 17.60 20.35 5.05
N GLY A 511 17.27 21.47 4.39
CA GLY A 511 18.25 22.30 3.69
C GLY A 511 19.31 22.89 4.64
N LYS A 512 20.54 22.33 4.58
CA LYS A 512 21.76 22.70 5.34
C LYS A 512 22.01 21.99 6.69
N ARG A 513 21.64 20.72 6.87
CA ARG A 513 21.86 20.01 8.15
C ARG A 513 22.87 18.86 8.05
N ILE A 514 23.69 18.70 9.09
CA ILE A 514 24.58 17.53 9.29
C ILE A 514 23.80 16.51 10.10
N LEU A 515 23.66 15.28 9.59
CA LEU A 515 23.10 14.16 10.35
C LEU A 515 24.25 13.46 11.07
N GLN A 516 24.21 13.45 12.40
CA GLN A 516 25.12 12.65 13.21
C GLN A 516 24.40 11.36 13.61
N LEU A 517 24.87 10.23 13.10
CA LEU A 517 24.41 8.90 13.49
C LEU A 517 25.41 8.31 14.49
N ILE A 518 24.97 8.14 15.73
CA ILE A 518 25.71 7.42 16.76
C ILE A 518 25.15 6.00 16.77
N LEU A 519 25.97 5.04 16.32
CA LEU A 519 25.64 3.63 16.39
C LEU A 519 26.12 3.13 17.76
N ASP A 520 25.22 3.13 18.74
CA ASP A 520 25.48 2.47 20.01
C ASP A 520 25.39 0.94 19.84
N ALA A 521 26.29 0.25 20.54
CA ALA A 521 26.47 -1.20 20.49
C ALA A 521 25.41 -1.95 21.29
#